data_AF-A0A6B2V1P8-F1
#
_entry.id   AF-A0A6B2V1P8-F1
#
_cell.length_a   1.000
_cell.length_b   1.000
_cell.length_c   1.000
_cell.angle_alpha   90.00
_cell.angle_beta   90.00
_cell.angle_gamma   90.00
#
_symmetry.space_group_name_H-M   'P 1'
#
loop_
_entity.id
_entity.type
_entity.pdbx_description
1 polymer ?
#
loop_
_entity_poly.entity_id
_entity_poly.type
_entity_poly.pdbx_seq_one_letter_code
_entity_poly.pdbx_strand_id
1 'polypeptide(L)'
;MTLPLVVGADGSGASLEAVDWAAAEAVRHGAPLHVLHAAAGDREASGVLRAAVELLLGSVALAVAARSHCPVVVVRGEARHRETRFGSVVVGVEAGEGSDTAVEFAFREARARRCRLVAVHAWNPRFGGAAAPGTPPWYVAEAHR
;
A
#
# COMPACT_ATOMS: atom_id res chain seq x y z
N MET A 1 12.27 9.34 -19.62
CA MET A 1 11.43 8.16 -19.89
C MET A 1 10.84 7.70 -18.57
N THR A 2 9.53 7.56 -18.47
CA THR A 2 8.85 7.05 -17.27
C THR A 2 9.02 5.54 -17.18
N LEU A 3 9.41 5.03 -16.02
CA LEU A 3 9.47 3.58 -15.77
C LEU A 3 8.06 2.96 -15.96
N PRO A 4 7.95 1.73 -16.51
CA PRO A 4 6.66 1.08 -16.70
C PRO A 4 6.02 0.73 -15.36
N LEU A 5 4.69 0.87 -15.27
CA LEU A 5 3.88 0.30 -14.21
C LEU A 5 3.67 -1.19 -14.50
N VAL A 6 4.04 -2.05 -13.55
CA VAL A 6 3.91 -3.51 -13.68
C VAL A 6 2.84 -4.00 -12.72
N VAL A 7 1.90 -4.81 -13.22
CA VAL A 7 0.83 -5.42 -12.43
C VAL A 7 0.73 -6.92 -12.70
N GLY A 8 0.56 -7.71 -11.64
CA GLY A 8 0.30 -9.14 -11.72
C GLY A 8 -1.20 -9.43 -11.85
N ALA A 9 -1.59 -10.29 -12.78
CA ALA A 9 -2.94 -10.79 -12.95
C ALA A 9 -2.93 -12.32 -12.77
N ASP A 10 -3.84 -12.86 -11.96
CA ASP A 10 -4.01 -14.32 -11.77
C ASP A 10 -5.45 -14.78 -12.06
N GLY A 11 -6.30 -13.88 -12.54
CA GLY A 11 -7.71 -14.13 -12.82
C GLY A 11 -8.63 -14.00 -11.60
N SER A 12 -8.08 -13.79 -10.40
CA SER A 12 -8.89 -13.48 -9.21
C SER A 12 -9.50 -12.08 -9.33
N GLY A 13 -10.65 -11.87 -8.65
CA GLY A 13 -11.27 -10.54 -8.58
C GLY A 13 -10.32 -9.46 -8.05
N ALA A 14 -9.53 -9.79 -7.02
CA ALA A 14 -8.52 -8.87 -6.48
C ALA A 14 -7.44 -8.49 -7.53
N SER A 15 -7.05 -9.43 -8.40
CA SER A 15 -6.08 -9.14 -9.46
C SER A 15 -6.66 -8.24 -10.55
N LEU A 16 -7.96 -8.36 -10.85
CA LEU A 16 -8.64 -7.47 -11.79
C LEU A 16 -8.77 -6.05 -11.22
N GLU A 17 -9.05 -5.92 -9.92
CA GLU A 17 -9.03 -4.62 -9.24
C GLU A 17 -7.65 -3.96 -9.28
N ALA A 18 -6.59 -4.76 -9.09
CA ALA A 18 -5.22 -4.27 -9.23
C ALA A 18 -4.92 -3.78 -10.66
N VAL A 19 -5.42 -4.47 -11.68
CA VAL A 19 -5.27 -4.05 -13.09
C VAL A 19 -6.01 -2.74 -13.35
N ASP A 20 -7.26 -2.61 -12.89
CA ASP A 20 -8.03 -1.36 -13.04
C ASP A 20 -7.31 -0.18 -12.38
N TRP A 21 -6.80 -0.38 -11.16
CA TRP A 21 -6.02 0.63 -10.47
C TRP A 21 -4.74 0.99 -11.24
N ALA A 22 -3.98 -0.01 -11.69
CA ALA A 22 -2.72 0.20 -12.40
C ALA A 22 -2.94 0.90 -13.76
N ALA A 23 -4.04 0.60 -14.45
CA ALA A 23 -4.42 1.29 -15.69
C ALA A 23 -4.73 2.77 -15.45
N ALA A 24 -5.53 3.08 -14.43
CA ALA A 24 -5.80 4.46 -14.05
C ALA A 24 -4.50 5.21 -13.68
N GLU A 25 -3.60 4.54 -12.96
CA GLU A 25 -2.31 5.12 -12.56
C GLU A 25 -1.38 5.35 -13.74
N ALA A 26 -1.30 4.40 -14.68
CA ALA A 26 -0.50 4.51 -15.88
C ALA A 26 -0.94 5.69 -16.74
N VAL A 27 -2.26 5.88 -16.92
CA VAL A 27 -2.83 7.04 -17.62
C VAL A 27 -2.47 8.34 -16.90
N ARG A 28 -2.61 8.40 -15.57
CA ARG A 28 -2.25 9.58 -14.77
C ARG A 28 -0.79 9.99 -14.93
N HIS A 29 0.11 9.01 -15.03
CA HIS A 29 1.55 9.24 -15.09
C HIS A 29 2.12 9.29 -16.50
N GLY A 30 1.30 9.05 -17.54
CA GLY A 30 1.78 8.90 -18.92
C GLY A 30 2.80 7.76 -19.06
N ALA A 31 2.66 6.72 -18.23
CA ALA A 31 3.60 5.60 -18.16
C ALA A 31 3.06 4.39 -18.92
N PRO A 32 3.94 3.57 -19.54
CA PRO A 32 3.53 2.27 -20.08
C PRO A 32 2.98 1.36 -18.98
N LEU A 33 1.95 0.56 -19.29
CA LEU A 33 1.40 -0.47 -18.41
C LEU A 33 1.81 -1.85 -18.92
N HIS A 34 2.43 -2.66 -18.06
CA HIS A 34 2.73 -4.06 -18.31
C HIS A 34 1.90 -4.96 -17.38
N VAL A 35 1.05 -5.80 -17.96
CA VAL A 35 0.28 -6.81 -17.24
C VAL A 35 1.00 -8.15 -17.35
N LEU A 36 1.33 -8.76 -16.21
CA LEU A 36 2.03 -10.03 -16.14
C LEU A 36 1.12 -11.11 -15.55
N HIS A 37 1.06 -12.27 -16.20
CA HIS A 37 0.41 -13.46 -15.67
C HIS A 37 1.45 -14.57 -15.54
N ALA A 38 1.56 -15.17 -14.36
CA ALA A 38 2.43 -16.31 -14.12
C ALA A 38 1.57 -17.58 -14.12
N ALA A 39 1.67 -18.39 -15.18
CA ALA A 39 1.06 -19.71 -15.21
C ALA A 39 1.93 -20.66 -14.37
N ALA A 40 1.44 -21.04 -13.19
CA ALA A 40 2.02 -22.15 -12.44
C ALA A 40 1.61 -23.45 -13.15
N GLY A 41 2.58 -24.26 -13.56
CA GLY A 41 2.29 -25.62 -14.01
C GLY A 41 1.66 -26.44 -12.89
N ASP A 42 0.70 -27.30 -13.25
CA ASP A 42 -0.19 -28.10 -12.39
C ASP A 42 0.45 -28.54 -11.06
N ARG A 43 0.26 -27.73 -10.01
CA ARG A 43 0.52 -28.12 -8.62
C ARG A 43 -0.62 -27.60 -7.76
N GLU A 44 -1.50 -28.52 -7.40
CA GLU A 44 -2.62 -28.29 -6.49
C GLU A 44 -2.09 -27.91 -5.10
N ALA A 45 -2.20 -26.63 -4.74
CA ALA A 45 -2.11 -26.21 -3.36
C ALA A 45 -3.49 -26.41 -2.70
N SER A 46 -3.52 -27.04 -1.52
CA SER A 46 -4.74 -27.27 -0.74
C SER A 46 -5.54 -25.97 -0.54
N GLY A 47 -6.81 -25.97 -0.95
CA GLY A 47 -7.67 -24.77 -1.00
C GLY A 47 -7.86 -24.04 0.35
N VAL A 48 -7.68 -24.75 1.47
CA VAL A 48 -7.77 -24.17 2.82
C VAL A 48 -6.61 -23.21 3.11
N LEU A 49 -5.39 -23.55 2.69
CA LEU A 49 -4.23 -22.66 2.85
C LEU A 49 -4.36 -21.43 1.95
N ARG A 50 -4.96 -21.59 0.76
CA ARG A 50 -5.18 -20.49 -0.17
C ARG A 50 -6.12 -19.43 0.42
N ALA A 51 -7.25 -19.84 0.98
CA ALA A 51 -8.21 -18.94 1.62
C ALA A 51 -7.63 -18.23 2.86
N ALA A 52 -6.83 -18.93 3.67
CA ALA A 52 -6.14 -18.32 4.81
C ALA A 52 -5.07 -17.29 4.39
N VAL A 53 -4.36 -17.57 3.28
CA VAL A 53 -3.39 -16.63 2.69
C VAL A 53 -4.07 -15.47 1.98
N GLU A 54 -5.28 -15.63 1.44
CA GLU A 54 -6.06 -14.53 0.83
C GLU A 54 -6.50 -13.48 1.87
N LEU A 55 -6.75 -13.90 3.12
CA LEU A 55 -7.02 -13.01 4.27
C LEU A 55 -5.78 -12.21 4.72
N LEU A 56 -4.56 -12.76 4.52
CA LEU A 56 -3.28 -12.07 4.70
C LEU A 56 -2.82 -11.45 3.38
N LEU A 57 -1.83 -10.54 3.38
CA LEU A 57 -1.18 -10.12 2.12
C LEU A 57 -0.79 -11.40 1.36
N GLY A 58 -1.43 -11.68 0.22
CA GLY A 58 -1.26 -12.95 -0.49
C GLY A 58 0.22 -13.26 -0.72
N SER A 59 0.61 -14.54 -0.80
CA SER A 59 2.03 -14.95 -0.80
C SER A 59 2.88 -14.21 -1.84
N VAL A 60 2.32 -13.95 -3.03
CA VAL A 60 2.96 -13.15 -4.09
C VAL A 60 3.09 -11.68 -3.68
N ALA A 61 2.02 -11.06 -3.18
CA ALA A 61 2.04 -9.66 -2.76
C ALA A 61 3.04 -9.42 -1.62
N LEU A 62 3.08 -10.31 -0.63
CA LEU A 62 4.06 -10.27 0.47
C LEU A 62 5.49 -10.44 -0.05
N ALA A 63 5.70 -11.44 -0.90
CA ALA A 63 6.98 -11.72 -1.54
C ALA A 63 7.54 -10.53 -2.32
N VAL A 64 6.68 -9.84 -3.08
CA VAL A 64 7.04 -8.68 -3.89
C VAL A 64 7.27 -7.45 -3.00
N ALA A 65 6.38 -7.17 -2.05
CA ALA A 65 6.53 -6.06 -1.12
C ALA A 65 7.83 -6.14 -0.31
N ALA A 66 8.23 -7.35 0.10
CA ALA A 66 9.43 -7.55 0.92
C ALA A 66 10.75 -7.50 0.13
N ARG A 67 10.73 -7.67 -1.20
CA ARG A 67 11.95 -7.92 -2.00
C ARG A 67 12.13 -7.04 -3.23
N SER A 68 11.10 -6.29 -3.62
CA SER A 68 11.18 -5.41 -4.78
C SER A 68 12.18 -4.28 -4.54
N HIS A 69 12.93 -3.94 -5.60
CA HIS A 69 13.81 -2.76 -5.62
C HIS A 69 13.09 -1.48 -6.06
N CYS A 70 11.80 -1.56 -6.38
CA CYS A 70 10.96 -0.43 -6.71
C CYS A 70 9.71 -0.38 -5.81
N PRO A 71 9.06 0.79 -5.66
CA PRO A 71 7.84 0.92 -4.86
C PRO A 71 6.77 -0.09 -5.27
N VAL A 72 6.15 -0.73 -4.29
CA VAL A 72 5.10 -1.74 -4.48
C VAL A 72 3.79 -1.20 -3.94
N VAL A 73 2.75 -1.25 -4.76
CA VAL A 73 1.38 -0.96 -4.33
C VAL A 73 0.61 -2.27 -4.25
N VAL A 74 0.03 -2.55 -3.09
CA VAL A 74 -0.86 -3.68 -2.91
C VAL A 74 -2.29 -3.17 -2.92
N VAL A 75 -3.03 -3.55 -3.95
CA VAL A 75 -4.44 -3.19 -4.11
C VAL A 75 -5.28 -4.24 -3.40
N ARG A 76 -6.12 -3.80 -2.47
CA ARG A 76 -7.05 -4.64 -1.71
C ARG A 76 -8.39 -3.96 -1.64
N GLY A 77 -9.44 -4.72 -1.90
CA GLY A 77 -10.79 -4.24 -1.73
C GLY A 77 -11.84 -5.14 -2.32
N GLU A 78 -13.08 -4.70 -2.15
CA GLU A 78 -14.20 -5.10 -2.99
C GLU A 78 -14.61 -3.85 -3.80
N ALA A 79 -15.45 -4.00 -4.82
CA ALA A 79 -15.99 -2.90 -5.63
C ALA A 79 -16.48 -1.67 -4.80
N ARG A 80 -16.98 -1.89 -3.58
CA ARG A 80 -17.35 -0.83 -2.61
C ARG A 80 -16.22 0.16 -2.31
N HIS A 81 -14.96 -0.26 -2.36
CA HIS A 81 -13.79 0.61 -2.19
C HIS A 81 -13.58 1.59 -3.35
N ARG A 82 -14.20 1.33 -4.51
CA ARG A 82 -14.27 2.26 -5.65
C ARG A 82 -15.42 3.26 -5.50
N GLU A 83 -16.51 2.83 -4.87
CA GLU A 83 -17.72 3.63 -4.67
C GLU A 83 -17.57 4.62 -3.51
N THR A 84 -16.94 4.19 -2.40
CA THR A 84 -16.56 5.09 -1.33
C THR A 84 -15.28 5.82 -1.72
N ARG A 85 -15.40 7.09 -2.11
CA ARG A 85 -14.27 8.02 -2.13
C ARG A 85 -13.70 8.06 -0.72
N PHE A 86 -12.71 7.24 -0.41
CA PHE A 86 -12.02 7.35 0.87
C PHE A 86 -11.46 8.76 0.95
N GLY A 87 -12.05 9.58 1.82
CA GLY A 87 -11.81 11.02 1.92
C GLY A 87 -10.44 11.38 2.47
N SER A 88 -9.57 10.39 2.66
CA SER A 88 -8.23 10.56 3.20
C SER A 88 -7.25 9.52 2.65
N VAL A 89 -6.02 9.97 2.41
CA VAL A 89 -4.82 9.14 2.37
C VAL A 89 -4.22 9.11 3.77
N VAL A 90 -3.83 7.92 4.24
CA VAL A 90 -3.16 7.73 5.53
C VAL A 90 -1.71 7.30 5.28
N VAL A 91 -0.76 7.90 6.00
CA VAL A 91 0.66 7.56 5.92
C VAL A 91 1.23 7.29 7.31
N GLY A 92 1.93 6.17 7.45
CA GLY A 92 2.74 5.88 8.64
C GLY A 92 4.04 6.66 8.59
N VAL A 93 4.38 7.38 9.66
CA VAL A 93 5.65 8.10 9.80
C VAL A 93 6.46 7.51 10.94
N GLU A 94 7.75 7.34 10.72
CA GLU A 94 8.71 6.88 11.74
C GLU A 94 9.58 8.05 12.19
N ALA A 95 10.00 8.05 13.46
CA ALA A 95 10.94 9.03 13.98
C ALA A 95 12.36 8.61 13.56
N GLY A 96 12.78 9.03 12.37
CA GLY A 96 14.09 8.70 11.81
C GLY A 96 14.08 8.65 10.28
N GLU A 97 15.16 8.12 9.71
CA GLU A 97 15.29 7.92 8.27
C GLU A 97 14.55 6.65 7.86
N GLY A 98 13.58 6.75 6.94
CA GLY A 98 12.92 5.57 6.39
C GLY A 98 11.52 5.79 5.81
N SER A 99 10.83 6.86 6.20
CA SER A 99 9.45 7.12 5.74
C SER A 99 9.32 8.14 4.59
N ASP A 100 10.42 8.77 4.15
CA ASP A 100 10.39 9.87 3.17
C ASP A 100 9.70 9.50 1.86
N THR A 101 10.04 8.35 1.27
CA THR A 101 9.40 7.85 0.04
C THR A 101 7.90 7.62 0.22
N ALA A 102 7.49 7.11 1.37
CA ALA A 102 6.08 6.87 1.67
C ALA A 102 5.32 8.18 1.89
N VAL A 103 5.94 9.15 2.56
CA VAL A 103 5.39 10.49 2.77
C VAL A 103 5.23 11.23 1.45
N GLU A 104 6.25 11.25 0.60
CA GLU A 104 6.20 11.88 -0.73
C GLU A 104 5.09 11.25 -1.57
N PHE A 105 5.02 9.92 -1.60
CA PHE A 105 3.96 9.18 -2.28
C PHE A 105 2.58 9.61 -1.74
N ALA A 106 2.40 9.65 -0.43
CA ALA A 106 1.12 9.98 0.19
C ALA A 106 0.67 11.42 -0.11
N PHE A 107 1.58 12.40 -0.08
CA PHE A 107 1.27 13.78 -0.50
C PHE A 107 0.83 13.85 -1.95
N ARG A 108 1.55 13.18 -2.85
CA ARG A 108 1.19 13.12 -4.27
C ARG A 108 -0.20 12.52 -4.47
N GLU A 109 -0.48 11.40 -3.80
CA GLU A 109 -1.75 10.71 -3.94
C GLU A 109 -2.92 11.49 -3.33
N ALA A 110 -2.72 12.17 -2.19
CA ALA A 110 -3.72 13.02 -1.57
C ALA A 110 -4.07 14.22 -2.46
N ARG A 111 -3.05 14.86 -3.05
CA ARG A 111 -3.24 15.96 -4.01
C ARG A 111 -3.99 15.51 -5.26
N ALA A 112 -3.61 14.36 -5.83
CA ALA A 112 -4.26 13.82 -7.02
C ALA A 112 -5.74 13.50 -6.80
N ARG A 113 -6.09 12.98 -5.61
CA ARG A 113 -7.47 12.64 -5.23
C ARG A 113 -8.24 13.79 -4.59
N ARG A 114 -7.58 14.94 -4.37
CA ARG A 114 -8.14 16.10 -3.66
C ARG A 114 -8.77 15.71 -2.32
N CYS A 115 -8.06 14.89 -1.57
CA CYS A 115 -8.54 14.36 -0.29
C CYS A 115 -7.60 14.75 0.85
N ARG A 116 -8.04 14.51 2.09
CA ARG A 116 -7.23 14.77 3.28
C ARG A 116 -5.97 13.88 3.28
N LEU A 117 -4.87 14.37 3.85
CA LEU A 117 -3.72 13.53 4.22
C LEU A 117 -3.69 13.42 5.75
N VAL A 118 -3.53 12.19 6.27
CA VAL A 118 -3.43 11.90 7.69
C VAL A 118 -2.11 11.18 7.94
N ALA A 119 -1.22 11.81 8.72
CA ALA A 119 0.01 11.16 9.16
C ALA A 119 -0.21 10.49 10.52
N VAL A 120 0.25 9.24 10.65
CA VAL A 120 0.12 8.43 11.86
C VAL A 120 1.50 8.00 12.30
N HIS A 121 1.84 8.27 13.55
CA HIS A 121 3.06 7.77 14.18
C HIS A 121 2.71 6.74 15.24
N ALA A 122 3.33 5.56 15.19
CA ALA A 122 3.16 4.53 16.21
C ALA A 122 4.31 4.60 17.22
N TRP A 123 3.99 4.70 18.51
CA TRP A 123 4.98 4.68 19.58
C TRP A 123 4.95 3.33 20.32
N ASN A 124 6.12 2.72 20.55
CA ASN A 124 6.25 1.49 21.33
C ASN A 124 7.16 1.70 22.56
N PRO A 125 6.61 1.65 23.79
CA PRO A 125 7.39 1.90 25.01
C PRO A 125 8.37 0.78 25.36
N ARG A 126 8.28 -0.41 24.75
CA ARG A 126 9.14 -1.57 25.09
C ARG A 126 10.54 -1.53 24.47
N PHE A 127 10.76 -0.68 23.45
CA PHE A 127 12.06 -0.48 22.82
C PHE A 127 12.69 0.90 23.18
N GLY A 128 12.08 1.63 24.10
CA GLY A 128 12.49 2.98 24.51
C GLY A 128 13.63 2.98 25.54
N GLY A 129 14.84 2.68 25.10
CA GLY A 129 16.08 2.95 25.84
C GLY A 129 16.59 4.38 25.64
N ALA A 130 15.72 5.38 25.68
CA ALA A 130 16.02 6.81 25.83
C ALA A 130 14.68 7.54 25.94
N ALA A 131 14.61 8.49 26.88
CA ALA A 131 13.53 9.44 27.17
C ALA A 131 12.25 9.34 26.32
N ALA A 132 11.10 9.25 26.99
CA ALA A 132 9.79 9.57 26.42
C ALA A 132 9.94 10.72 25.40
N PRO A 133 9.48 10.58 24.15
CA PRO A 133 9.71 11.60 23.15
C PRO A 133 9.23 12.93 23.73
N GLY A 134 10.17 13.85 23.93
CA GLY A 134 9.84 15.25 24.16
C GLY A 134 8.84 15.59 23.08
N THR A 135 7.65 16.00 23.50
CA THR A 135 6.50 16.22 22.64
C THR A 135 6.97 16.93 21.38
N PRO A 136 6.94 16.28 20.19
CA PRO A 136 7.37 16.96 18.98
C PRO A 136 6.61 18.28 18.86
N PRO A 137 7.20 19.37 18.34
CA PRO A 137 6.54 20.67 18.29
C PRO A 137 5.16 20.68 17.60
N TRP A 138 4.89 19.64 16.80
CA TRP A 138 3.66 19.41 16.04
C TRP A 138 2.66 18.48 16.74
N TYR A 139 2.98 17.91 17.90
CA TYR A 139 2.11 16.98 18.63
C TYR A 139 1.16 17.74 19.56
N VAL A 140 -0.14 17.70 19.25
CA VAL A 140 -1.21 18.14 20.16
C VAL A 140 -1.77 16.88 20.82
N ALA A 141 -1.61 16.78 22.15
CA ALA A 141 -2.17 15.67 22.90
C ALA A 141 -3.70 15.76 22.91
N GLU A 142 -4.38 15.00 22.05
CA GLU A 142 -5.82 14.77 22.18
C GLU A 142 -6.06 13.71 23.25
N ALA A 143 -6.35 14.16 24.46
CA ALA A 143 -6.82 13.33 25.54
C ALA A 143 -8.28 12.93 25.29
N HIS A 144 -8.51 11.77 24.68
CA HIS A 144 -9.81 11.11 24.75
C HIS A 144 -9.96 10.51 26.15
N ARG A 145 -10.79 11.15 26.98
CA ARG A 145 -11.36 10.56 28.20
C ARG A 145 -12.40 9.51 27.86
#